data_AF-A0A1Q5R564-F1
#
_entry.id   AF-A0A1Q5R564-F1
#
_cell.length_a   1.000
_cell.length_b   1.000
_cell.length_c   1.000
_cell.angle_alpha   90.00
_cell.angle_beta   90.00
_cell.angle_gamma   90.00
#
_symmetry.space_group_name_H-M   'P 1'
#
loop_
_entity.id
_entity.type
_entity.pdbx_description
1 polymer ?
#
loop_
_entity_poly.entity_id
_entity_poly.type
_entity_poly.pdbx_seq_one_letter_code
_entity_poly.pdbx_strand_id
1 'polypeptide(L)'
;MTTRISHLARTFKTIALAAALSAITATAASAQAAISEPAAFQALYPYRDVLNNGAPTPAAKLVLEPPAVLQRLQAEESGIGIVRLPRHSSHRGGR
;
A
#
# COMPACT_ATOMS: atom_id res chain seq x y z
N MET A 1 -22.82 -8.24 58.07
CA MET A 1 -21.55 -8.95 57.84
C MET A 1 -21.49 -9.46 56.41
N THR A 2 -21.52 -8.57 55.41
CA THR A 2 -21.68 -8.93 53.97
C THR A 2 -20.89 -8.02 53.03
N THR A 3 -20.27 -6.95 53.53
CA THR A 3 -19.60 -5.91 52.74
C THR A 3 -18.23 -6.30 52.20
N ARG A 4 -17.53 -7.25 52.85
CA ARG A 4 -16.18 -7.66 52.42
C ARG A 4 -16.20 -8.62 51.23
N ILE A 5 -17.19 -9.51 51.17
CA ILE A 5 -17.34 -10.51 50.09
C ILE A 5 -17.79 -9.85 48.79
N SER A 6 -18.68 -8.85 48.88
CA SER A 6 -19.11 -8.06 47.71
C SER A 6 -17.99 -7.19 47.14
N HIS A 7 -17.10 -6.67 47.99
CA HIS A 7 -15.93 -5.92 47.55
C HIS A 7 -14.95 -6.82 46.78
N LEU A 8 -14.63 -8.01 47.32
CA LEU A 8 -13.79 -9.01 46.66
C LEU A 8 -14.34 -9.39 45.27
N ALA A 9 -15.63 -9.72 45.18
CA ALA A 9 -16.27 -10.07 43.91
C ALA A 9 -16.22 -8.93 42.87
N ARG A 10 -16.26 -7.67 43.32
CA ARG A 10 -16.13 -6.50 42.45
C ARG A 10 -14.70 -6.34 41.93
N THR A 11 -13.69 -6.51 42.79
CA THR A 11 -12.28 -6.45 42.41
C THR A 11 -11.89 -7.57 41.43
N PHE A 12 -12.38 -8.79 41.64
CA PHE A 12 -12.15 -9.90 40.72
C PHE A 12 -12.71 -9.61 39.32
N LYS A 13 -13.93 -9.06 39.24
CA LYS A 13 -14.54 -8.66 37.96
C LYS A 13 -13.75 -7.57 37.25
N THR A 14 -13.23 -6.58 37.98
CA THR A 14 -12.42 -5.51 37.37
C THR A 14 -11.08 -6.01 36.85
N ILE A 15 -10.43 -6.94 37.57
CA ILE A 15 -9.17 -7.55 37.13
C ILE A 15 -9.41 -8.42 35.91
N ALA A 16 -10.47 -9.23 35.91
CA ALA A 16 -10.83 -10.06 34.75
C ALA A 16 -11.16 -9.22 33.51
N LEU A 17 -11.89 -8.11 33.68
CA LEU A 17 -12.17 -7.18 32.59
C LEU A 17 -10.89 -6.52 32.07
N ALA A 18 -10.02 -6.04 32.96
CA ALA A 18 -8.75 -5.42 32.57
C ALA A 18 -7.84 -6.42 31.85
N ALA A 19 -7.78 -7.67 32.31
CA ALA A 19 -7.02 -8.73 31.65
C ALA A 19 -7.60 -9.07 30.27
N ALA A 20 -8.92 -9.15 30.14
CA ALA A 20 -9.58 -9.40 28.85
C ALA A 20 -9.34 -8.23 27.88
N LEU A 21 -9.49 -6.99 28.33
CA LEU A 21 -9.16 -5.81 27.51
C LEU A 21 -7.68 -5.81 27.11
N SER A 22 -6.78 -6.08 28.04
CA SER A 22 -5.34 -6.15 27.77
C SER A 22 -5.00 -7.24 26.74
N ALA A 23 -5.67 -8.39 26.81
CA ALA A 23 -5.50 -9.48 25.85
C ALA A 23 -6.02 -9.08 24.46
N ILE A 24 -7.16 -8.40 24.37
CA ILE A 24 -7.72 -7.90 23.11
C ILE A 24 -6.81 -6.83 22.50
N THR A 25 -6.32 -5.88 23.30
CA THR A 25 -5.42 -4.82 22.81
C THR A 25 -4.06 -5.36 22.41
N ALA A 26 -3.51 -6.35 23.14
CA ALA A 26 -2.28 -7.02 22.76
C ALA A 26 -2.43 -7.82 21.45
N THR A 27 -3.58 -8.47 21.26
CA THR A 27 -3.91 -9.21 20.04
C THR A 27 -4.13 -8.29 18.84
N ALA A 28 -4.76 -7.13 19.05
CA ALA A 28 -4.90 -6.12 18.01
C ALA A 28 -3.53 -5.50 17.66
N ALA A 29 -2.74 -5.11 18.65
CA ALA A 29 -1.40 -4.54 18.40
C ALA A 29 -0.47 -5.50 17.63
N SER A 30 -0.55 -6.81 17.89
CA SER A 30 0.22 -7.82 17.15
C SER A 30 -0.33 -8.09 15.73
N ALA A 31 -1.62 -7.89 15.49
CA ALA A 31 -2.19 -7.91 14.13
C ALA A 31 -1.78 -6.66 13.32
N GLN A 32 -1.66 -5.50 13.95
CA GLN A 32 -1.13 -4.29 13.30
C GLN A 32 0.38 -4.38 13.00
N ALA A 33 1.15 -5.20 13.72
CA ALA A 33 2.54 -5.48 13.37
C ALA A 33 2.69 -6.21 12.01
N ALA A 34 1.63 -6.83 11.49
CA ALA A 34 1.62 -7.39 10.12
C ALA A 34 1.58 -6.30 9.03
N ILE A 35 1.36 -5.03 9.39
CA ILE A 35 1.34 -3.88 8.48
C ILE A 35 2.59 -3.00 8.66
N SER A 36 3.54 -3.38 9.54
CA SER A 36 4.58 -2.47 10.04
C SER A 36 5.85 -2.33 9.21
N GLU A 37 6.08 -3.12 8.16
CA GLU A 37 7.34 -3.01 7.42
C GLU A 37 7.12 -2.84 5.91
N PRO A 38 6.58 -1.70 5.45
CA PRO A 38 6.66 -1.32 4.04
C PRO A 38 8.10 -1.44 3.52
N ALA A 39 9.10 -1.10 4.35
CA ALA A 39 10.52 -1.23 4.01
C ALA A 39 10.97 -2.68 3.80
N ALA A 40 10.57 -3.61 4.68
CA ALA A 40 10.93 -5.03 4.52
C ALA A 40 10.27 -5.66 3.28
N PHE A 41 9.01 -5.30 2.97
CA PHE A 41 8.36 -5.77 1.75
C PHE A 41 9.07 -5.26 0.49
N GLN A 42 9.47 -3.99 0.46
CA GLN A 42 10.24 -3.43 -0.66
C GLN A 42 11.63 -4.09 -0.81
N ALA A 43 12.28 -4.46 0.30
CA ALA A 43 13.55 -5.16 0.28
C ALA A 43 13.44 -6.59 -0.30
N LEU A 44 12.36 -7.30 0.03
CA LEU A 44 12.08 -8.66 -0.48
C LEU A 44 11.53 -8.67 -1.91
N TYR A 45 10.74 -7.65 -2.26
CA TYR A 45 10.04 -7.55 -3.55
C TYR A 45 10.32 -6.19 -4.21
N PRO A 46 11.54 -5.94 -4.71
CA PRO A 46 11.95 -4.62 -5.24
C PRO A 46 11.15 -4.16 -6.46
N TYR A 47 10.47 -5.09 -7.15
CA TYR A 47 9.66 -4.83 -8.33
C TYR A 47 8.16 -4.82 -8.04
N ARG A 48 7.74 -4.84 -6.77
CA ARG A 48 6.34 -4.70 -6.36
C ARG A 48 6.15 -3.45 -5.53
N ASP A 49 5.04 -2.77 -5.76
CA ASP A 49 4.74 -1.50 -5.12
C ASP A 49 3.71 -1.69 -4.01
N VAL A 50 4.15 -1.58 -2.74
CA VAL A 50 3.30 -1.70 -1.54
C VAL A 50 2.09 -0.76 -1.60
N LEU A 51 2.28 0.47 -2.11
CA LEU A 51 1.23 1.48 -2.13
C LEU A 51 0.14 1.16 -3.17
N ASN A 52 0.44 0.28 -4.12
CA ASN A 52 -0.45 -0.17 -5.17
C ASN A 52 -0.76 -1.67 -5.06
N ASN A 53 -0.94 -2.18 -3.84
CA ASN A 53 -1.30 -3.58 -3.57
C ASN A 53 -0.30 -4.61 -4.13
N GLY A 54 0.98 -4.25 -4.26
CA GLY A 54 2.00 -5.09 -4.86
C GLY A 54 1.96 -5.13 -6.39
N ALA A 55 1.32 -4.15 -7.04
CA ALA A 55 1.39 -3.99 -8.49
C ALA A 55 2.85 -3.85 -8.97
N PRO A 56 3.16 -4.26 -10.22
CA PRO A 56 4.51 -4.13 -10.76
C PRO A 56 4.93 -2.65 -10.81
N THR A 57 6.14 -2.37 -10.33
CA THR A 57 6.72 -1.02 -10.35
C THR A 57 6.90 -0.52 -11.80
N PRO A 58 6.98 0.80 -12.04
CA PRO A 58 7.24 1.34 -13.37
C PRO A 58 8.49 0.72 -14.02
N ALA A 59 9.57 0.52 -13.26
CA ALA A 59 10.77 -0.16 -13.73
C ALA A 59 10.51 -1.61 -14.17
N ALA A 60 9.69 -2.36 -13.41
CA ALA A 60 9.31 -3.72 -13.78
C ALA A 60 8.48 -3.76 -15.07
N LYS A 61 7.59 -2.78 -15.27
CA LYS A 61 6.81 -2.65 -16.50
C LYS A 61 7.69 -2.39 -17.71
N LEU A 62 8.71 -1.54 -17.58
CA LEU A 62 9.63 -1.22 -18.68
C LEU A 62 10.39 -2.44 -19.20
N VAL A 63 10.67 -3.44 -18.36
CA VAL A 63 11.32 -4.70 -18.80
C VAL A 63 10.46 -5.50 -19.79
N LEU A 64 9.13 -5.37 -19.69
CA LEU A 64 8.17 -6.06 -20.55
C LEU A 64 7.85 -5.26 -21.83
N GLU A 65 8.27 -3.99 -21.91
CA GLU A 65 7.94 -3.13 -23.04
C GLU A 65 8.81 -3.45 -24.27
N PRO A 66 8.24 -3.37 -25.49
CA PRO A 66 9.02 -3.55 -26.71
C PRO A 66 10.15 -2.51 -26.85
N PRO A 67 11.26 -2.85 -27.53
CA PRO A 67 12.40 -1.94 -27.72
C PRO A 67 12.02 -0.59 -28.36
N ALA A 68 11.02 -0.57 -29.23
CA ALA A 68 10.52 0.66 -29.87
C ALA A 68 9.86 1.62 -28.86
N VAL A 69 9.20 1.09 -27.83
CA VAL A 69 8.57 1.90 -26.77
C VAL A 69 9.64 2.50 -25.86
N LEU A 70 10.67 1.72 -25.53
CA LEU A 70 11.81 2.20 -24.75
C LEU A 70 12.61 3.29 -25.48
N GLN A 71 12.86 3.10 -26.78
CA GLN A 71 13.51 4.13 -27.62
C GLN A 71 12.69 5.43 -27.65
N ARG A 72 11.37 5.32 -27.71
CA ARG A 72 10.48 6.48 -27.64
C ARG A 72 10.59 7.18 -26.29
N LEU A 73 10.46 6.45 -25.18
CA LEU A 73 10.61 7.00 -23.83
C LEU A 73 11.96 7.70 -23.64
N GLN A 74 13.04 7.08 -24.09
CA GLN A 74 14.39 7.67 -24.06
C GLN A 74 14.49 8.94 -24.92
N ALA A 75 13.80 8.98 -26.07
CA ALA A 75 13.74 10.17 -26.92
C ALA A 75 12.96 11.32 -26.26
N GLU A 76 11.87 11.02 -25.55
CA GLU A 76 11.10 11.99 -24.77
C GLU A 76 11.94 12.51 -23.58
N GLU A 77 12.67 11.63 -22.89
CA GLU A 77 13.53 11.98 -21.75
C GLU A 77 14.78 12.79 -22.15
N SER A 78 15.38 12.47 -23.30
CA SER A 78 16.54 13.21 -23.83
C SER A 78 16.21 14.61 -24.35
N GLY A 79 14.92 14.95 -24.53
CA GLY A 79 14.50 16.22 -25.14
C GLY A 79 14.83 16.33 -26.63
N ILE A 80 15.27 15.24 -27.27
CA ILE A 80 15.63 15.15 -28.69
C ILE A 80 14.52 14.44 -29.49
N GLY A 81 13.48 13.94 -28.82
CA GLY A 81 12.39 13.20 -29.43
C GLY A 81 11.52 14.04 -30.36
N ILE A 82 11.05 13.39 -31.44
CA ILE A 82 10.06 13.98 -32.33
C ILE A 82 8.77 14.19 -31.54
N VAL A 83 8.52 15.44 -31.14
CA VAL A 83 7.25 15.88 -30.56
C VAL A 83 6.14 15.53 -31.55
N ARG A 84 5.40 14.46 -31.27
CA ARG A 84 4.20 14.15 -32.03
C ARG A 84 3.09 15.02 -31.46
N LEU A 85 3.01 16.26 -31.96
CA LEU A 85 1.83 17.10 -31.77
C LEU A 85 0.60 16.27 -32.15
N PRO A 86 -0.48 16.27 -31.32
CA PRO A 86 -1.75 15.71 -31.73
C PRO A 86 -2.16 16.47 -32.99
N ARG A 87 -2.02 15.83 -34.15
CA ARG A 87 -2.44 16.42 -35.41
C ARG A 87 -3.96 16.36 -35.39
N HIS A 88 -4.58 17.42 -34.88
CA HIS A 88 -6.02 17.59 -34.92
C HIS A 88 -6.40 17.62 -36.41
N SER A 89 -6.82 16.47 -36.93
CA SER A 89 -7.38 16.41 -38.27
C SER A 89 -8.75 17.08 -38.18
N SER A 90 -8.80 18.35 -38.56
CA SER A 90 -10.07 19.00 -38.83
C SER A 90 -10.72 18.22 -39.97
N HIS A 91 -11.83 17.55 -39.64
CA HIS A 91 -12.70 16.98 -40.66
C HIS A 91 -13.24 18.15 -41.48
N ARG A 92 -12.63 18.41 -42.63
CA ARG A 92 -13.15 19.31 -43.66
C ARG A 92 -14.36 18.61 -44.28
N GLY A 93 -15.51 18.77 -43.65
CA GLY A 93 -16.81 18.42 -44.20
C GLY A 93 -17.04 19.21 -45.47
N GLY A 94 -16.72 18.59 -46.61
CA GLY A 94 -17.12 19.08 -47.92
C GLY A 94 -18.46 18.47 -48.29
N ARG A 95 -19.50 19.29 -48.32
CA ARG A 95 -20.52 19.44 -49.37
C ARG A 95 -21.72 20.20 -48.83
#